data_AF-A0A534W2T9-F1
#
_entry.id   AF-A0A534W2T9-F1
#
_cell.length_a   1.000
_cell.length_b   1.000
_cell.length_c   1.000
_cell.angle_alpha   90.00
_cell.angle_beta   90.00
_cell.angle_gamma   90.00
#
_symmetry.space_group_name_H-M   'P 1'
#
loop_
_entity.id
_entity.type
_entity.pdbx_description
1 polymer ?
#
loop_
_entity_poly.entity_id
_entity_poly.type
_entity_poly.pdbx_seq_one_letter_code
_entity_poly.pdbx_strand_id
1 'polypeptide(L)'
;LLRRWREKGYGFPYLIDESQDVARAFGAVCTPDIYVFDRERKLAYHGRIDDNWQRPEKVARRELAAALDALLAGRRPSAEQHNSIGCSIKWRKAG
;
A
#
# COMPACT_ATOMS: atom_id res chain seq x y z
N LEU A 1 -18.24 5.94 2.27
CA LEU A 1 -17.03 5.29 2.82
C LEU A 1 -17.35 4.30 3.93
N LEU A 2 -18.10 4.70 4.96
CA LEU A 2 -18.60 3.78 6.00
C LEU A 2 -19.32 2.54 5.44
N ARG A 3 -20.11 2.72 4.37
CA ARG A 3 -20.74 1.60 3.66
C ARG A 3 -19.71 0.59 3.13
N ARG A 4 -18.71 1.06 2.37
CA ARG A 4 -17.63 0.21 1.81
C ARG A 4 -16.80 -0.45 2.92
N TRP A 5 -16.48 0.27 3.99
CA TRP A 5 -15.75 -0.24 5.15
C TRP A 5 -16.50 -1.42 5.80
N ARG A 6 -17.82 -1.26 6.01
CA ARG A 6 -18.70 -2.32 6.53
C ARG A 6 -18.84 -3.49 5.57
N GLU A 7 -19.14 -3.23 4.28
CA GLU A 7 -19.30 -4.27 3.25
C GLU A 7 -18.07 -5.15 3.09
N LYS A 8 -16.87 -4.56 3.20
CA LYS A 8 -15.60 -5.29 3.11
C LYS A 8 -15.10 -5.83 4.44
N GLY A 9 -15.77 -5.50 5.55
CA GLY A 9 -15.37 -5.96 6.88
C GLY A 9 -13.95 -5.56 7.25
N TYR A 10 -13.50 -4.35 6.86
CA TYR A 10 -12.12 -3.94 7.12
C TYR A 10 -11.86 -3.80 8.62
N GLY A 11 -10.89 -4.53 9.15
CA GLY A 11 -10.44 -4.44 10.54
C GLY A 11 -9.51 -3.26 10.83
N PHE A 12 -9.33 -2.35 9.87
CA PHE A 12 -8.44 -1.19 9.95
C PHE A 12 -9.19 0.12 9.63
N PRO A 13 -8.70 1.28 10.11
CA PRO A 13 -9.30 2.58 9.79
C PRO A 13 -9.31 2.86 8.28
N TYR A 14 -10.43 3.40 7.78
CA TYR A 14 -10.54 3.86 6.39
C TYR A 14 -10.81 5.36 6.36
N LEU A 15 -9.74 6.13 6.14
CA LEU A 15 -9.71 7.59 6.30
C LEU A 15 -9.93 8.33 4.99
N ILE A 16 -10.25 9.63 5.11
CA ILE A 16 -10.39 10.56 3.99
C ILE A 16 -9.27 11.60 4.07
N ASP A 17 -8.53 11.74 2.97
CA ASP A 17 -7.59 12.84 2.75
C ASP A 17 -8.26 13.86 1.81
N GLU A 18 -9.00 14.82 2.37
CA GLU A 18 -9.80 15.76 1.57
C GLU A 18 -8.93 16.75 0.79
N SER A 19 -7.84 17.24 1.40
CA SER A 19 -6.90 18.20 0.79
C SER A 19 -5.92 17.53 -0.18
N GLN A 20 -5.71 16.22 -0.04
CA GLN A 20 -4.71 15.44 -0.77
C GLN A 20 -3.27 15.74 -0.35
N ASP A 21 -3.07 16.43 0.78
CA ASP A 21 -1.73 16.76 1.27
C ASP A 21 -0.99 15.53 1.79
N VAL A 22 -1.70 14.58 2.39
CA VAL A 22 -1.09 13.32 2.87
C VAL A 22 -0.61 12.50 1.68
N ALA A 23 -1.46 12.34 0.65
CA ALA A 23 -1.08 11.67 -0.58
C ALA A 23 0.15 12.31 -1.24
N ARG A 24 0.21 13.65 -1.29
CA ARG A 24 1.38 14.39 -1.82
C ARG A 24 2.63 14.21 -0.96
N ALA A 25 2.51 14.31 0.36
CA ALA A 25 3.62 14.17 1.29
C ALA A 25 4.26 12.78 1.23
N PHE A 26 3.45 11.75 0.99
CA PHE A 26 3.93 10.38 0.79
C PHE A 26 4.47 10.12 -0.63
N GLY A 27 4.29 11.05 -1.57
CA GLY A 27 4.62 10.84 -2.97
C GLY A 27 3.73 9.78 -3.64
N ALA A 28 2.53 9.55 -3.11
CA ALA A 28 1.64 8.52 -3.61
C ALA A 28 1.16 8.85 -5.03
N VAL A 29 1.14 7.85 -5.92
CA VAL A 29 0.82 8.06 -7.34
C VAL A 29 -0.37 7.24 -7.84
N CYS A 30 -0.62 6.08 -7.23
CA CYS A 30 -1.65 5.16 -7.68
C CYS A 30 -2.46 4.55 -6.52
N THR A 31 -3.46 3.75 -6.86
CA THR A 31 -4.27 3.00 -5.89
C THR A 31 -4.41 1.56 -6.38
N PRO A 32 -4.03 0.55 -5.58
CA PRO A 32 -3.37 0.66 -4.27
C PRO A 32 -1.90 1.11 -4.37
N ASP A 33 -1.41 1.81 -3.34
CA ASP A 33 -0.01 2.21 -3.16
C ASP A 33 0.36 2.02 -1.68
N ILE A 34 1.34 1.15 -1.39
CA ILE A 34 1.52 0.56 -0.06
C ILE A 34 2.85 0.97 0.54
N TYR A 35 2.80 1.49 1.76
CA TYR A 35 3.95 1.91 2.55
C TYR A 35 3.98 1.14 3.87
N VAL A 36 5.09 0.48 4.18
CA VAL A 36 5.31 -0.18 5.47
C VAL A 36 6.49 0.48 6.15
N PHE A 37 6.26 0.91 7.40
CA PHE A 37 7.29 1.49 8.25
C PHE A 37 7.67 0.48 9.34
N ASP A 38 8.95 0.40 9.66
CA ASP A 38 9.46 -0.45 10.74
C ASP A 38 9.15 0.14 12.13
N ARG A 39 9.67 -0.51 13.18
CA ARG A 39 9.51 -0.09 14.58
C ARG A 39 10.09 1.29 14.87
N GLU A 40 11.11 1.70 14.12
CA GLU A 40 11.73 3.03 14.22
C GLU A 40 11.02 4.07 13.35
N ARG A 41 9.88 3.71 12.73
CA ARG A 41 9.13 4.52 11.77
C ARG A 41 9.94 4.90 10.52
N LYS A 42 10.92 4.08 10.13
CA LYS A 42 11.62 4.23 8.86
C LYS A 42 10.91 3.42 7.79
N LEU A 43 10.86 3.95 6.56
CA LEU A 43 10.26 3.25 5.43
C LEU A 43 11.05 1.97 5.14
N ALA A 44 10.40 0.82 5.31
CA ALA A 44 11.00 -0.50 5.14
C ALA A 44 10.54 -1.19 3.86
N TYR A 45 9.34 -0.87 3.37
CA TYR A 45 8.80 -1.38 2.12
C TYR A 45 7.88 -0.36 1.46
N HIS A 46 8.04 -0.18 0.15
CA HIS A 46 7.15 0.59 -0.71
C HIS A 46 6.98 -0.14 -2.05
N GLY A 47 5.75 -0.54 -2.40
CA GLY A 47 5.55 -1.33 -3.61
C GLY A 47 4.20 -2.02 -3.75
N ARG A 48 4.16 -2.99 -4.66
CA ARG A 48 2.96 -3.78 -4.98
C ARG A 48 2.59 -4.77 -3.88
N ILE A 49 1.33 -5.19 -3.82
CA ILE A 49 0.90 -6.23 -2.85
C ILE A 49 1.47 -7.59 -3.25
N ASP A 50 1.35 -7.91 -4.54
CA ASP A 50 1.76 -9.14 -5.19
C ASP A 50 2.05 -8.88 -6.68
N ASP A 51 2.46 -9.92 -7.40
CA ASP A 51 2.78 -9.82 -8.82
C ASP A 51 1.58 -9.98 -9.78
N ASN A 52 0.35 -10.12 -9.29
CA ASN A 52 -0.83 -10.28 -10.15
C ASN A 52 -2.14 -9.73 -9.55
N TRP A 53 -2.32 -8.41 -9.63
CA TRP A 53 -3.53 -7.74 -9.15
C TRP A 53 -4.82 -8.09 -9.92
N GLN A 54 -4.71 -8.59 -11.16
CA GLN A 54 -5.87 -8.88 -12.02
C GLN A 54 -6.43 -10.28 -11.79
N ARG A 55 -5.55 -11.25 -11.54
CA ARG A 55 -5.87 -12.67 -11.43
C ARG A 55 -5.27 -13.23 -10.15
N PRO A 56 -6.01 -13.15 -9.02
CA PRO A 56 -5.53 -13.61 -7.72
C PRO A 56 -5.05 -15.07 -7.73
N GLU A 57 -5.67 -15.92 -8.53
CA GLU A 57 -5.30 -17.33 -8.69
C GLU A 57 -3.95 -17.54 -9.42
N LYS A 58 -3.43 -16.50 -10.06
CA LYS A 58 -2.13 -16.51 -10.76
C LYS A 58 -1.05 -15.72 -10.02
N VAL A 59 -1.29 -15.33 -8.77
CA VAL A 59 -0.26 -14.75 -7.91
C VAL A 59 0.80 -15.80 -7.64
N ALA A 60 2.04 -15.50 -8.02
CA ALA A 60 3.20 -16.35 -7.77
C ALA A 60 4.11 -15.78 -6.67
N ARG A 61 4.09 -14.45 -6.47
CA ARG A 61 4.87 -13.76 -5.43
C ARG A 61 3.99 -12.81 -4.62
N ARG A 62 3.97 -13.03 -3.30
CA ARG A 62 3.25 -12.19 -2.32
C ARG A 62 4.24 -11.24 -1.65
N GLU A 63 4.60 -10.16 -2.34
CA GLU A 63 5.73 -9.29 -1.95
C GLU A 63 5.49 -8.55 -0.64
N LEU A 64 4.32 -7.97 -0.45
CA LEU A 64 3.97 -7.30 0.80
C LEU A 64 4.00 -8.28 1.98
N ALA A 65 3.48 -9.50 1.79
CA ALA A 65 3.49 -10.52 2.84
C ALA A 65 4.93 -10.91 3.22
N ALA A 66 5.79 -11.15 2.22
CA ALA A 66 7.19 -11.47 2.47
C ALA A 66 7.95 -10.35 3.20
N ALA A 67 7.66 -9.08 2.88
CA ALA A 67 8.23 -7.93 3.57
C ALA A 67 7.78 -7.87 5.05
N LEU A 68 6.50 -8.11 5.33
CA LEU A 68 5.97 -8.17 6.69
C LEU A 68 6.57 -9.34 7.48
N ASP A 69 6.66 -10.53 6.88
CA ASP A 69 7.26 -11.71 7.51
C ASP A 69 8.75 -11.48 7.86
N ALA A 70 9.49 -10.79 6.98
CA ALA A 70 10.87 -10.41 7.26
C ALA A 70 10.96 -9.49 8.48
N LEU A 71 10.14 -8.44 8.54
CA LEU A 71 10.11 -7.51 9.66
C LEU A 71 9.71 -8.18 10.98
N LEU A 72 8.70 -9.05 10.95
CA LEU A 72 8.25 -9.83 12.11
C LEU A 72 9.34 -10.78 12.62
N ALA A 73 10.17 -11.31 11.72
CA ALA A 73 11.34 -12.12 12.06
C ALA A 73 12.58 -11.29 12.47
N GLY A 74 12.46 -9.96 12.62
CA GLY A 74 13.58 -9.08 12.95
C GLY A 74 14.61 -8.91 11.83
N ARG A 75 14.24 -9.24 10.59
CA ARG A 75 15.08 -9.09 9.39
C ARG A 75 14.63 -7.88 8.58
N ARG A 76 15.50 -7.43 7.67
CA ARG A 76 15.13 -6.42 6.67
C ARG A 76 14.38 -7.07 5.50
N PRO A 77 13.34 -6.43 4.95
CA PRO A 77 12.75 -6.83 3.67
C PRO A 77 13.78 -6.86 2.53
N SER A 78 13.43 -7.52 1.43
CA SER A 78 14.24 -7.48 0.20
C SER A 78 14.49 -6.04 -0.24
N ALA A 79 15.70 -5.77 -0.71
CA ALA A 79 16.04 -4.53 -1.38
C ALA A 79 15.41 -4.44 -2.78
N GLU A 80 15.15 -5.59 -3.40
CA GLU A 80 14.39 -5.66 -4.64
C GLU A 80 12.90 -5.49 -4.31
N GLN A 81 12.37 -4.31 -4.67
CA GLN A 81 10.97 -3.94 -4.50
C GLN A 81 10.40 -3.46 -5.83
N HIS A 82 9.19 -3.90 -6.15
CA HIS A 82 8.53 -3.52 -7.39
C HIS A 82 7.46 -2.47 -7.11
N ASN A 83 7.44 -1.44 -7.95
CA ASN A 83 6.49 -0.34 -7.88
C ASN A 83 5.05 -0.84 -7.79
N SER A 84 4.22 -0.12 -7.03
CA SER A 84 2.79 -0.37 -6.97
C SER A 84 2.13 -0.25 -8.34
N ILE A 85 1.12 -1.08 -8.58
CA ILE A 85 0.40 -1.15 -9.86
C ILE A 85 -1.07 -0.87 -9.59
N GLY A 86 -1.62 0.14 -10.25
CA GLY A 86 -3.01 0.51 -10.06
C GLY A 86 -3.43 1.75 -10.84
N CYS A 87 -4.69 2.13 -10.65
CA CYS A 87 -5.24 3.36 -11.22
C CYS A 87 -4.53 4.57 -10.59
N SER A 88 -4.24 5.59 -11.41
CA SER A 88 -3.74 6.87 -10.92
C SER A 88 -4.67 7.48 -9.86
N ILE A 89 -4.08 8.09 -8.83
CA ILE A 89 -4.82 8.90 -7.86
C ILE A 89 -5.61 9.98 -8.61
N LYS A 90 -6.86 10.17 -8.19
CA LYS A 90 -7.75 11.18 -8.78
C LYS A 90 -7.48 12.52 -8.09
N TRP A 91 -6.52 13.26 -8.64
CA TRP A 91 -6.13 14.58 -8.14
C TRP A 91 -7.23 15.61 -8.38
N ARG A 92 -7.51 16.42 -7.35
CA ARG A 92 -8.30 17.64 -7.47
C ARG A 92 -7.51 18.64 -8.30
N LYS A 93 -8.21 19.49 -9.03
CA LYS A 93 -7.60 20.62 -9.72
C LYS A 93 -6.97 21.54 -8.68
N ALA A 94 -5.82 22.13 -8.99
CA ALA A 94 -5.33 23.26 -8.22
C ALA A 94 -6.41 24.36 -8.28
N GLY A 95 -6.82 24.83 -7.12
CA GLY A 95 -7.72 25.98 -6.98
C GLY A 95 -6.99 27.29 -7.21
#